data_AF-A0A1G8ZHM4-F1
#
_entry.id   AF-A0A1G8ZHM4-F1
#
_cell.length_a   1.000
_cell.length_b   1.000
_cell.length_c   1.000
_cell.angle_alpha   90.00
_cell.angle_beta   90.00
_cell.angle_gamma   90.00
#
_symmetry.space_group_name_H-M   'P 1'
#
loop_
_entity.id
_entity.type
_entity.pdbx_description
1 polymer ?
#
loop_
_entity_poly.entity_id
_entity_poly.type
_entity_poly.pdbx_seq_one_letter_code
_entity_poly.pdbx_strand_id
1 'polypeptide(L)'
;MDKQREERTGQPDGPTGKAPSFGQVVLSTLAAAIGVQSNRNRERDFQGGSIKTYIAAGIIFTALFVLTLVLVVKTVLGSMG
;
A
#
# COMPACT_ATOMS: atom_id res chain seq x y z
N MET A 1 -49.89 -16.80 14.66
CA MET A 1 -48.97 -17.73 13.97
C MET A 1 -48.33 -16.97 12.82
N ASP A 2 -47.31 -16.23 13.21
CA ASP A 2 -46.40 -15.44 12.38
C ASP A 2 -45.62 -16.38 11.46
N LYS A 3 -45.81 -16.27 10.14
CA LYS A 3 -45.03 -17.05 9.17
C LYS A 3 -44.80 -16.37 7.82
N GLN A 4 -44.75 -15.04 7.76
CA GLN A 4 -44.21 -14.34 6.57
C GLN A 4 -43.48 -13.04 6.95
N ARG A 5 -42.48 -13.16 7.83
CA ARG A 5 -41.48 -12.12 8.15
C ARG A 5 -40.09 -12.57 7.67
N GLU A 6 -40.00 -13.13 6.46
CA GLU A 6 -38.75 -13.67 5.92
C GLU A 6 -38.59 -13.41 4.41
N GLU A 7 -38.85 -12.19 3.91
CA GLU A 7 -38.36 -11.78 2.58
C GLU A 7 -37.90 -10.32 2.58
N ARG A 8 -36.92 -9.98 3.44
CA ARG A 8 -36.04 -8.81 3.22
C ARG A 8 -34.88 -9.25 2.32
N THR A 9 -35.21 -9.64 1.10
CA THR A 9 -34.24 -10.01 0.08
C THR A 9 -33.63 -8.76 -0.57
N GLY A 10 -32.30 -8.73 -0.60
CA GLY A 10 -31.56 -7.99 -1.62
C GLY A 10 -30.98 -6.64 -1.20
N GLN A 11 -30.06 -6.64 -0.24
CA GLN A 11 -29.02 -5.61 -0.15
C GLN A 11 -28.05 -5.82 -1.34
N PRO A 12 -27.90 -4.89 -2.30
CA PRO A 12 -26.99 -5.06 -3.43
C PRO A 12 -25.61 -4.50 -3.09
N ASP A 13 -24.78 -5.30 -2.41
CA ASP A 13 -23.41 -4.88 -2.06
C ASP A 13 -22.40 -5.50 -3.04
N GLY A 14 -22.26 -4.88 -4.23
CA GLY A 14 -21.20 -5.17 -5.18
C GLY A 14 -21.11 -4.08 -6.27
N PRO A 15 -19.99 -3.34 -6.40
CA PRO A 15 -19.91 -2.26 -7.38
C PRO A 15 -19.90 -2.81 -8.81
N THR A 16 -20.86 -2.33 -9.59
CA THR A 16 -21.07 -2.53 -11.02
C THR A 16 -19.88 -2.05 -11.85
N GLY A 17 -19.55 -2.80 -12.92
CA GLY A 17 -18.37 -2.60 -13.77
C GLY A 17 -18.33 -1.29 -14.56
N LYS A 18 -17.79 -0.22 -13.94
CA LYS A 18 -17.29 0.98 -14.63
C LYS A 18 -15.77 1.01 -14.60
N ALA A 19 -15.16 1.42 -15.72
CA ALA A 19 -13.72 1.68 -15.77
C ALA A 19 -13.33 2.69 -14.67
N PRO A 20 -12.23 2.46 -13.94
CA PRO A 20 -11.85 3.33 -12.84
C PRO A 20 -11.64 4.74 -13.36
N SER A 21 -12.21 5.72 -12.66
CA SER A 21 -11.99 7.11 -13.00
C SER A 21 -10.52 7.46 -12.84
N PHE A 22 -10.05 8.46 -13.59
CA PHE A 22 -8.68 8.94 -13.48
C PHE A 22 -8.27 9.25 -12.03
N GLY A 23 -9.20 9.80 -11.22
CA GLY A 23 -8.99 10.03 -9.79
C GLY A 23 -8.82 8.75 -8.96
N GLN A 24 -9.50 7.66 -9.29
CA GLN A 24 -9.30 6.35 -8.63
C GLN A 24 -7.94 5.75 -8.97
N VAL A 25 -7.46 5.96 -10.21
CA VAL A 25 -6.12 5.52 -10.62
C VAL A 25 -5.05 6.29 -9.85
N VAL A 26 -5.19 7.61 -9.70
CA VAL A 26 -4.27 8.45 -8.91
C VAL A 26 -4.30 8.06 -7.42
N LEU A 27 -5.49 7.88 -6.84
CA LEU A 27 -5.65 7.49 -5.44
C LEU A 27 -5.05 6.10 -5.16
N SER A 28 -5.24 5.15 -6.08
CA SER A 28 -4.65 3.81 -6.03
C SER A 28 -3.12 3.87 -6.11
N THR A 29 -2.59 4.72 -6.98
CA THR A 29 -1.14 4.91 -7.16
C THR A 29 -0.49 5.52 -5.92
N LEU A 30 -1.17 6.46 -5.25
CA LEU A 30 -0.73 7.05 -3.99
C LEU A 30 -0.84 6.08 -2.82
N ALA A 31 -1.90 5.26 -2.75
CA ALA A 31 -2.05 4.22 -1.74
C ALA A 31 -0.96 3.12 -1.88
N ALA A 32 -0.60 2.79 -3.12
CA ALA A 32 0.52 1.89 -3.42
C ALA A 32 1.87 2.48 -3.01
N ALA A 33 2.09 3.79 -3.22
CA ALA A 33 3.31 4.48 -2.79
C ALA A 33 3.45 4.60 -1.26
N ILE A 34 2.33 4.59 -0.52
CA ILE A 34 2.31 4.62 0.96
C ILE A 34 2.54 3.23 1.59
N GLY A 35 2.52 2.15 0.79
CA GLY A 35 2.78 0.80 1.29
C GLY A 35 1.52 0.10 1.80
N VAL A 36 0.40 0.18 1.06
CA VAL A 36 -0.78 -0.68 1.28
C VAL A 36 -0.39 -2.15 1.04
N GLN A 37 0.18 -2.73 2.09
CA GLN A 37 0.59 -4.13 2.11
C GLN A 37 -0.69 -4.97 2.19
N SER A 38 -1.11 -5.49 1.04
CA SER A 38 -2.23 -6.43 0.99
C SER A 38 -2.02 -7.56 1.99
N ASN A 39 -3.09 -8.03 2.65
CA ASN A 39 -3.01 -9.12 3.63
C ASN A 39 -2.29 -10.35 3.06
N ARG A 40 -2.43 -10.62 1.75
CA ARG A 40 -1.69 -11.69 1.06
C ARG A 40 -0.17 -11.55 1.12
N ASN A 41 0.35 -10.32 1.02
CA ASN A 41 1.78 -10.07 1.12
C ASN A 41 2.27 -10.31 2.55
N ARG A 42 1.52 -9.82 3.55
CA ARG A 42 1.78 -10.11 4.96
C ARG A 42 1.74 -11.60 5.25
N GLU A 43 0.72 -12.31 4.80
CA GLU A 43 0.58 -13.75 5.03
C GLU A 43 1.80 -14.51 4.51
N ARG A 44 2.26 -14.21 3.29
CA ARG A 44 3.46 -14.83 2.73
C ARG A 44 4.72 -14.43 3.49
N ASP A 45 4.82 -13.16 3.87
CA ASP A 45 5.98 -12.60 4.56
C ASP A 45 6.10 -13.13 6.00
N PHE A 46 4.97 -13.42 6.66
CA PHE A 46 4.91 -13.90 8.06
C PHE A 46 4.73 -15.42 8.20
N GLN A 47 4.19 -16.12 7.21
CA GLN A 47 4.08 -17.59 7.24
C GLN A 47 5.36 -18.28 6.72
N GLY A 48 6.11 -17.65 5.81
CA GLY A 48 7.32 -18.23 5.22
C GLY A 48 8.63 -17.53 5.57
N GLY A 49 8.58 -16.28 6.07
CA GLY A 49 9.76 -15.44 6.29
C GLY A 49 10.06 -15.18 7.78
N SER A 50 11.34 -15.05 8.11
CA SER A 50 11.73 -14.61 9.46
C SER A 50 11.58 -13.09 9.58
N ILE A 51 10.96 -12.61 10.67
CA ILE A 51 10.77 -11.17 10.90
C ILE A 51 12.08 -10.38 10.89
N LYS A 52 13.17 -11.03 11.29
CA LYS A 52 14.54 -10.48 11.29
C LYS A 52 15.01 -10.10 9.89
N THR A 53 14.62 -10.85 8.86
CA THR A 53 14.96 -10.56 7.46
C THR A 53 14.34 -9.24 7.01
N TYR A 54 13.09 -8.97 7.40
CA TYR A 54 12.39 -7.73 7.06
C TYR A 54 12.94 -6.52 7.81
N ILE A 55 13.35 -6.70 9.08
CA ILE A 55 14.03 -5.64 9.85
C ILE A 55 15.36 -5.28 9.19
N ALA A 56 16.17 -6.28 8.82
CA ALA A 56 17.43 -6.04 8.13
C ALA A 56 17.22 -5.33 6.78
N ALA A 57 16.25 -5.78 5.99
CA ALA A 57 15.89 -5.13 4.72
C ALA A 57 15.46 -3.67 4.93
N GLY A 58 14.66 -3.39 5.96
CA GLY A 58 14.24 -2.03 6.32
C GLY A 58 15.42 -1.13 6.67
N ILE A 59 16.37 -1.62 7.50
CA ILE A 59 17.58 -0.88 7.87
C ILE A 59 18.43 -0.56 6.65
N ILE A 60 18.67 -1.54 5.77
CA ILE A 60 19.44 -1.36 4.54
C ILE A 60 18.78 -0.32 3.64
N PHE A 61 17.47 -0.43 3.44
CA PHE A 61 16.70 0.52 2.66
C PHE A 61 16.80 1.94 3.23
N THR A 62 16.60 2.11 4.54
CA THR A 62 16.69 3.42 5.20
C THR A 62 18.08 4.03 5.07
N ALA A 63 19.15 3.23 5.23
CA ALA A 63 20.51 3.72 5.07
C ALA A 63 20.76 4.24 3.63
N LEU A 64 20.36 3.47 2.62
CA LEU A 64 20.46 3.87 1.22
C LEU A 64 19.63 5.13 0.91
N PHE A 65 18.44 5.24 1.49
CA PHE A 65 17.59 6.42 1.33
C PHE A 65 18.27 7.68 1.88
N VAL A 66 18.82 7.61 3.11
CA VAL A 66 19.53 8.74 3.72
C VAL A 66 20.76 9.13 2.90
N LEU A 67 21.55 8.16 2.43
CA LEU A 67 22.71 8.44 1.56
C LEU A 67 22.29 9.16 0.27
N THR A 68 21.16 8.74 -0.31
CA THR A 68 20.60 9.38 -1.50
C THR A 68 20.23 10.84 -1.21
N LEU A 69 19.56 11.12 -0.09
CA LEU A 69 19.24 12.50 0.31
C LEU A 69 20.51 13.34 0.52
N VAL A 70 21.52 12.78 1.19
CA VAL A 70 22.80 13.47 1.40
C VAL A 70 23.47 13.81 0.07
N LEU A 71 23.49 12.88 -0.89
CA LEU A 71 24.04 13.13 -2.23
C LEU A 71 23.29 14.27 -2.91
N VAL A 72 21.96 14.21 -2.92
CA VAL A 72 21.12 15.25 -3.53
C VAL A 72 21.41 16.62 -2.91
N VAL A 73 21.40 16.71 -1.58
CA VAL A 73 21.69 17.96 -0.86
C VAL A 73 23.07 18.49 -1.20
N LYS A 74 24.10 17.63 -1.21
CA LYS A 74 25.46 18.03 -1.57
C LYS A 74 25.55 18.55 -3.00
N THR A 75 24.90 17.89 -3.96
CA THR A 75 24.87 18.34 -5.35
C THR A 75 24.18 19.70 -5.48
N VAL A 76 23.05 19.90 -4.80
CA VAL A 76 22.30 21.17 -4.83
C VAL A 76 23.12 22.30 -4.20
N LEU A 77 23.70 22.10 -3.01
CA LEU A 77 24.55 23.11 -2.37
C LEU A 77 25.81 23.42 -3.18
N GLY A 78 26.43 22.39 -3.78
CA GLY A 78 27.61 22.57 -4.64
C GLY A 78 27.31 23.29 -5.96
N SER A 79 26.07 23.19 -6.47
CA SER A 79 25.62 23.92 -7.65
C SER A 79 25.20 25.37 -7.39
N MET A 80 25.14 25.78 -6.12
CA MET A 80 24.68 27.10 -5.68
C MET A 80 25.84 28.02 -5.27
N GLY A 81 27.07 27.70 -5.74
CA GLY A 81 28.27 28.52 -5.63
C GLY A 81 28.76 29.00 -6.98
#